data_AF-F8AXB8-F1
#
_entry.id   AF-F8AXB8-F1
#
_cell.length_a   1.000
_cell.length_b   1.000
_cell.length_c   1.000
_cell.angle_alpha   90.00
_cell.angle_beta   90.00
_cell.angle_gamma   90.00
#
_symmetry.space_group_name_H-M   'P 1'
#
loop_
_entity.id
_entity.type
_entity.pdbx_description
1 polymer ?
#
loop_
_entity_poly.entity_id
_entity_poly.type
_entity_poly.pdbx_seq_one_letter_code
_entity_poly.pdbx_strand_id
1 'polypeptide(L)'
;MSCGDPPAVDCRKVLEAVYLYLDGEIDFDHKHLVRSHLDECSPCLREFGVEHEVKLLVARRCGGERAPESLRESVLERLRAARIDADTAEFRAE
;
A
#
# COMPACT_ATOMS: atom_id res chain seq x y z
N MET A 1 8.39 7.16 22.80
CA MET A 1 9.68 7.86 22.65
C MET A 1 9.38 9.19 22.00
N SER A 2 9.73 10.30 22.66
CA SER A 2 9.32 11.65 22.26
C SER A 2 10.14 12.13 21.07
N CYS A 3 9.47 12.46 19.98
CA CYS A 3 10.01 13.29 18.91
C CYS A 3 10.34 14.66 19.54
N GLY A 4 11.56 15.20 19.35
CA GLY A 4 11.88 16.58 19.72
C GLY A 4 11.20 17.54 18.75
N ASP A 5 10.67 18.65 19.29
CA ASP A 5 9.75 19.65 18.70
C ASP A 5 8.64 19.09 17.78
N PRO A 6 7.34 19.28 18.13
CA PRO A 6 6.26 18.64 17.40
C PRO A 6 6.19 19.17 15.96
N PRO A 7 6.41 18.34 14.92
CA PRO A 7 5.94 18.70 13.59
C PRO A 7 4.41 18.86 13.63
N ALA A 8 3.83 19.55 12.66
CA ALA A 8 2.38 19.82 12.61
C ALA A 8 1.50 18.54 12.64
N VAL A 9 2.11 17.35 12.47
CA VAL A 9 1.46 16.03 12.44
C VAL A 9 2.01 15.13 13.55
N ASP A 10 1.13 14.46 14.30
CA ASP A 10 1.49 13.52 15.37
C ASP A 10 2.29 12.33 14.83
N CYS A 11 3.48 12.09 15.37
CA CYS A 11 4.35 10.95 15.06
C CYS A 11 3.59 9.61 15.10
N ARG A 12 2.64 9.42 16.02
CA ARG A 12 1.86 8.18 16.11
C ARG A 12 1.00 7.94 14.87
N LYS A 13 0.33 8.98 14.38
CA LYS A 13 -0.50 8.90 13.17
C LYS A 13 0.34 8.57 11.94
N VAL A 14 1.55 9.12 11.87
CA VAL A 14 2.48 8.83 10.77
C VAL A 14 2.92 7.37 10.81
N LEU A 15 3.30 6.87 11.99
CA LEU A 15 3.70 5.47 12.16
C LEU A 15 2.55 4.48 11.88
N GLU A 16 1.32 4.81 12.26
CA GLU A 16 0.13 4.01 11.90
C GLU A 16 -0.09 3.97 10.37
N ALA A 17 0.23 5.06 9.67
CA ALA A 17 0.10 5.16 8.22
C ALA A 17 1.28 4.55 7.44
N VAL A 18 2.37 4.14 8.10
CA VAL A 18 3.59 3.63 7.43
C VAL A 18 3.29 2.42 6.57
N TYR A 19 2.46 1.47 7.03
CA TYR A 19 2.13 0.28 6.25
C TYR A 19 1.37 0.63 4.96
N LEU A 20 0.31 1.44 5.06
CA LEU A 20 -0.44 1.93 3.91
C LEU A 20 0.45 2.70 2.93
N TYR A 21 1.37 3.52 3.46
CA TYR A 21 2.34 4.25 2.65
C TYR A 21 3.31 3.31 1.92
N LEU A 22 3.84 2.29 2.60
CA LEU A 22 4.73 1.29 2.02
C LEU A 22 4.03 0.45 0.95
N ASP A 23 2.77 0.10 1.16
CA ASP A 23 1.93 -0.68 0.22
C ASP A 23 1.41 0.15 -0.95
N GLY A 24 1.47 1.48 -0.86
CA GLY A 24 0.92 2.39 -1.86
C GLY A 24 -0.60 2.55 -1.77
N GLU A 25 -1.19 2.11 -0.67
CA GLU A 25 -2.63 2.13 -0.35
C GLU A 25 -3.03 3.39 0.43
N ILE A 26 -2.27 4.48 0.25
CA ILE A 26 -2.52 5.77 0.88
C ILE A 26 -2.98 6.77 -0.17
N ASP A 27 -3.95 7.62 0.18
CA ASP A 27 -4.36 8.71 -0.71
C ASP A 27 -3.25 9.75 -0.87
N PHE A 28 -3.41 10.57 -1.91
CA PHE A 28 -2.40 11.54 -2.32
C PHE A 28 -2.07 12.56 -1.23
N ASP A 29 -3.09 13.07 -0.53
CA ASP A 29 -2.92 14.11 0.48
C ASP A 29 -2.16 13.56 1.69
N HIS A 30 -2.54 12.38 2.20
CA HIS A 30 -1.84 11.74 3.30
C HIS A 30 -0.44 11.26 2.92
N LYS A 31 -0.21 10.88 1.65
CA LYS A 31 1.13 10.53 1.15
C LYS A 31 2.12 11.68 1.32
N HIS A 32 1.70 12.90 1.01
CA HIS A 32 2.53 14.09 1.16
C HIS A 32 2.82 14.39 2.63
N LEU A 33 1.83 14.27 3.51
CA LEU A 33 1.99 14.49 4.95
C LEU A 33 2.98 13.50 5.57
N VAL A 34 2.86 12.21 5.27
CA VAL A 34 3.78 11.17 5.76
C VAL A 34 5.20 11.45 5.27
N ARG A 35 5.37 11.77 3.99
CA ARG A 35 6.69 12.08 3.42
C ARG A 35 7.32 13.29 4.10
N SER A 36 6.60 14.40 4.21
CA SER A 36 7.11 15.62 4.86
C SER A 36 7.54 15.36 6.29
N HIS A 37 6.76 14.57 7.05
CA HIS A 37 7.10 14.24 8.42
C HIS A 37 8.35 13.34 8.50
N LEU A 38 8.49 12.36 7.62
CA LEU A 38 9.68 11.50 7.59
C LEU A 38 10.95 12.28 7.22
N ASP A 39 10.83 13.32 6.39
CA ASP A 39 11.94 14.22 6.03
C ASP A 39 12.39 15.10 7.22
N GLU A 40 11.47 15.47 8.11
CA GLU A 40 11.73 16.35 9.27
C GLU A 40 12.02 15.60 10.58
N CYS A 41 11.50 14.36 10.73
CA CYS A 41 11.52 13.61 11.98
C CYS A 41 12.44 12.38 11.88
N SER A 42 13.71 12.54 12.26
CA SER A 42 14.69 11.43 12.25
C SER A 42 14.27 10.20 13.07
N PRO A 43 13.59 10.31 14.22
CA PRO A 43 13.04 9.16 14.92
C PRO A 43 12.05 8.34 14.09
N CYS A 44 11.07 8.99 13.45
CA CYS A 44 10.09 8.31 12.61
C CYS A 44 10.73 7.74 11.34
N LEU A 45 11.72 8.43 10.76
CA LEU A 45 12.49 7.91 9.62
C LEU A 45 13.21 6.60 9.94
N ARG A 46 13.75 6.46 11.16
CA ARG A 46 14.40 5.21 11.59
C ARG A 46 13.40 4.06 11.67
N GLU A 47 12.27 4.27 12.33
CA GLU A 47 11.22 3.24 12.44
C GLU A 47 10.69 2.84 11.06
N PHE A 48 10.39 3.82 10.20
CA PHE A 48 10.02 3.59 8.81
C PHE A 48 11.07 2.75 8.06
N GLY A 49 12.35 3.05 8.26
CA GLY A 49 13.46 2.31 7.64
C GLY A 49 13.49 0.84 8.04
N VAL A 50 13.19 0.51 9.31
CA VAL A 50 13.10 -0.88 9.76
C VAL A 50 11.97 -1.61 9.04
N GLU A 51 10.77 -1.03 9.01
CA GLU A 51 9.61 -1.63 8.34
C GLU A 51 9.85 -1.85 6.84
N HIS A 52 10.48 -0.87 6.18
CA HIS A 52 10.85 -0.98 4.77
C HIS A 52 11.83 -2.14 4.53
N GLU A 53 12.88 -2.28 5.35
CA GLU A 53 13.84 -3.38 5.21
C GLU A 53 13.21 -4.75 5.47
N VAL A 54 12.30 -4.85 6.44
CA VAL A 54 11.52 -6.08 6.69
C VAL A 54 10.68 -6.43 5.46
N LYS A 55 9.97 -5.45 4.89
CA LYS A 55 9.17 -5.66 3.67
C LYS A 55 10.03 -6.13 2.49
N LEU A 56 11.19 -5.51 2.28
CA LEU A 56 12.14 -5.95 1.24
C LEU A 56 12.71 -7.34 1.50
N LEU A 57 12.97 -7.70 2.76
CA LEU A 57 13.43 -9.04 3.11
C LEU A 57 12.37 -10.09 2.79
N VAL A 58 11.12 -9.86 3.17
CA VAL A 58 9.99 -10.75 2.88
C VAL A 58 9.80 -10.88 1.37
N ALA A 59 9.79 -9.77 0.63
CA ALA A 59 9.67 -9.80 -0.83
C ALA A 59 10.79 -10.63 -1.49
N ARG A 60 12.04 -10.51 -1.02
CA ARG A 60 13.18 -11.29 -1.55
C ARG A 60 13.10 -12.78 -1.22
N ARG A 61 12.58 -13.14 -0.05
CA ARG A 61 12.55 -14.54 0.42
C ARG A 61 11.29 -15.29 0.01
N CYS A 62 10.16 -14.60 -0.10
CA CYS A 62 8.84 -15.18 -0.29
C CYS A 62 8.16 -14.76 -1.61
N GLY A 63 8.69 -13.76 -2.33
CA GLY A 63 8.05 -13.21 -3.54
C GLY A 63 8.47 -13.84 -4.86
N GLY A 64 9.30 -14.90 -4.83
CA GLY A 64 9.83 -15.55 -6.04
C GLY A 64 8.92 -16.61 -6.66
N GLU A 65 7.83 -16.99 -5.99
CA GLU A 65 6.90 -17.99 -6.49
C GLU A 65 6.02 -17.37 -7.57
N ARG A 66 6.19 -17.81 -8.82
CA ARG A 66 5.27 -17.45 -9.89
C ARG A 66 3.96 -18.18 -9.67
N ALA A 67 2.86 -17.42 -9.67
CA ALA A 67 1.53 -18.01 -9.70
C ALA A 67 1.40 -19.02 -10.85
N PRO A 68 0.79 -20.20 -10.62
CA PRO A 68 0.57 -21.19 -11.66
C PRO A 68 -0.22 -20.60 -12.84
N GLU A 69 0.09 -21.06 -14.06
CA GLU A 69 -0.58 -20.60 -15.27
C GLU A 69 -2.09 -20.85 -15.24
N SER A 70 -2.51 -22.00 -14.68
CA SER A 70 -3.93 -22.34 -14.48
C SER A 70 -4.68 -21.32 -13.61
N LEU A 71 -4.04 -20.77 -12.57
CA LEU A 71 -4.64 -19.73 -11.74
C LEU A 71 -4.80 -18.44 -12.53
N ARG A 72 -3.78 -18.08 -13.32
CA ARG A 72 -3.83 -16.90 -14.19
C ARG A 72 -4.96 -17.01 -15.22
N GLU A 73 -5.10 -18.16 -15.87
CA GLU A 73 -6.18 -18.42 -16.82
C GLU A 73 -7.54 -18.31 -16.15
N SER A 74 -7.72 -18.95 -14.99
CA SER A 74 -8.97 -18.89 -14.22
C SER A 74 -9.35 -17.45 -13.82
N VAL A 75 -8.38 -16.65 -13.39
CA VAL A 75 -8.61 -15.23 -13.07
C VAL A 75 -9.04 -14.45 -14.31
N LEU A 76 -8.37 -14.65 -15.44
CA LEU A 76 -8.72 -13.98 -16.70
C LEU A 76 -10.13 -14.34 -17.18
N GLU A 77 -10.53 -15.60 -17.08
CA GLU A 77 -11.89 -16.03 -17.42
C GLU A 77 -12.94 -15.36 -16.54
N ARG A 78 -12.73 -15.34 -15.23
CA ARG A 78 -13.66 -14.69 -14.28
C ARG A 78 -13.75 -13.18 -14.52
N LEU A 79 -12.64 -12.52 -14.84
CA LEU A 79 -12.63 -11.09 -15.18
C LEU A 79 -13.40 -10.81 -16.48
N ARG A 80 -13.26 -11.65 -17.50
CA ARG A 80 -14.03 -11.52 -18.75
C ARG A 80 -15.53 -11.69 -18.50
N ALA A 81 -15.91 -12.70 -17.72
CA ALA A 81 -17.32 -12.95 -17.37
C ALA A 81 -17.91 -11.76 -16.59
N ALA A 82 -17.22 -11.28 -15.55
CA ALA A 82 -17.67 -10.14 -14.76
C ALA A 82 -17.82 -8.86 -15.59
N ARG A 83 -16.97 -8.66 -16.60
CA ARG A 83 -17.10 -7.54 -17.53
C ARG A 83 -18.36 -7.64 -18.40
N ILE A 84 -18.65 -8.82 -18.93
CA ILE A 84 -19.88 -9.05 -19.70
C ILE A 84 -21.11 -8.83 -18.80
N ASP A 85 -21.08 -9.32 -17.57
CA ASP A 85 -22.19 -9.12 -16.62
C ASP A 85 -22.40 -7.63 -16.32
N ALA A 86 -21.33 -6.85 -16.13
CA ALA A 86 -21.41 -5.40 -15.95
C ALA A 86 -22.01 -4.71 -17.20
N ASP A 87 -21.52 -5.03 -18.40
CA ASP A 87 -22.01 -4.46 -19.65
C ASP A 87 -23.50 -4.80 -19.89
N THR A 88 -23.93 -6.02 -19.55
CA THR A 88 -25.34 -6.43 -19.67
C THR A 88 -26.23 -5.81 -18.59
N ALA A 89 -25.71 -5.56 -17.40
CA ALA A 89 -26.43 -4.87 -16.33
C ALA A 89 -26.66 -3.40 -16.67
N GLU A 90 -25.66 -2.72 -17.24
CA GLU A 90 -25.79 -1.35 -17.75
C GLU A 90 -26.83 -1.29 -18.88
N PHE A 91 -26.77 -2.20 -19.85
CA PHE A 91 -27.76 -2.26 -20.95
C PHE A 91 -29.21 -2.54 -20.49
N ARG A 92 -29.42 -3.19 -19.34
CA ARG A 92 -30.77 -3.43 -18.78
C ARG A 92 -31.28 -2.30 -17.90
N ALA A 93 -30.40 -1.42 -17.44
CA ALA A 93 -30.74 -0.28 -16.60
C ALA A 93 -31.18 0.95 -17.43
N GLU A 94 -30.87 0.96 -18.73
CA GLU A 94 -31.37 1.88 -19.75
C GLU A 94 -32.72 1.41 -20.35
#